data_AF-A0A7S6N324-F1
#
_entry.id   AF-A0A7S6N324-F1
#
_cell.length_a   1.000
_cell.length_b   1.000
_cell.length_c   1.000
_cell.angle_alpha   90.00
_cell.angle_beta   90.00
_cell.angle_gamma   90.00
#
_symmetry.space_group_name_H-M   'P 1'
#
loop_
_entity.id
_entity.type
_entity.pdbx_description
1 polymer ?
#
loop_
_entity_poly.entity_id
_entity_poly.type
_entity_poly.pdbx_seq_one_letter_code
_entity_poly.pdbx_strand_id
1 'polypeptide(L)'
;MSNPPLRERVARERRRLKSVRQALSAALENGARGNPAYLPFYIAEGDYIEAAMHRLHIQDVRMGEMIRSRLGTPLDADAQRALDDLDTRLGENQRHLRALIVARDALRAQGAAAVGEFERVARAYTAYITANMGHHGAITELAQKLFSIDDWTYMAGVTEAEMSLEQELYDQVFAALPAGVTAPTEA
;
A
#
# COMPACT_ATOMS: atom_id res chain seq x y z
N MET A 1 2.67 -12.53 26.02
CA MET A 1 1.66 -11.55 25.57
C MET A 1 0.80 -12.23 24.53
N SER A 2 -0.53 -12.19 24.67
CA SER A 2 -1.43 -12.85 23.70
C SER A 2 -1.42 -12.11 22.37
N ASN A 3 -1.41 -12.86 21.27
CA ASN A 3 -1.40 -12.31 19.91
C ASN A 3 -2.77 -11.66 19.62
N PRO A 4 -2.83 -10.39 19.15
CA PRO A 4 -4.12 -9.73 18.90
C PRO A 4 -4.91 -10.42 17.78
N PRO A 5 -6.26 -10.34 17.80
CA PRO A 5 -7.09 -10.92 16.75
C PRO A 5 -6.71 -10.38 15.36
N LEU A 6 -6.80 -11.23 14.32
CA LEU A 6 -6.42 -10.88 12.93
C LEU A 6 -7.04 -9.56 12.46
N ARG A 7 -8.32 -9.32 12.78
CA ARG A 7 -9.03 -8.09 12.43
C ARG A 7 -8.36 -6.84 13.01
N GLU A 8 -7.83 -6.94 14.22
CA GLU A 8 -7.12 -5.84 14.87
C GLU A 8 -5.75 -5.62 14.22
N ARG A 9 -5.03 -6.69 13.87
CA ARG A 9 -3.74 -6.62 13.18
C ARG A 9 -3.87 -5.91 11.82
N VAL A 10 -4.83 -6.34 11.01
CA VAL A 10 -5.12 -5.71 9.71
C VAL A 10 -5.55 -4.25 9.88
N ALA A 11 -6.35 -3.94 10.90
CA ALA A 11 -6.76 -2.56 11.17
C ALA A 11 -5.58 -1.66 11.58
N ARG A 12 -4.63 -2.18 12.37
CA ARG A 12 -3.40 -1.46 12.76
C ARG A 12 -2.54 -1.14 11.54
N GLU A 13 -2.29 -2.12 10.68
CA GLU A 13 -1.51 -1.93 9.45
C GLU A 13 -2.17 -0.90 8.52
N ARG A 14 -3.50 -0.94 8.36
CA ARG A 14 -4.24 0.07 7.58
C ARG A 14 -4.08 1.48 8.15
N ARG A 15 -4.07 1.63 9.47
CA ARG A 15 -3.80 2.92 10.13
C ARG A 15 -2.38 3.38 9.87
N ARG A 16 -1.38 2.50 10.00
CA ARG A 16 0.02 2.83 9.71
C ARG A 16 0.24 3.24 8.26
N LEU A 17 -0.31 2.49 7.30
CA LEU A 17 -0.25 2.84 5.88
C LEU A 17 -0.93 4.18 5.59
N LYS A 18 -2.02 4.50 6.27
CA LYS A 18 -2.63 5.83 6.19
C LYS A 18 -1.66 6.90 6.71
N SER A 19 -1.05 6.69 7.87
CA SER A 19 -0.12 7.65 8.48
C SER A 19 1.10 7.92 7.60
N VAL A 20 1.71 6.87 7.05
CA VAL A 20 2.86 6.98 6.14
C VAL A 20 2.46 7.78 4.88
N ARG A 21 1.33 7.46 4.24
CA ARG A 21 0.84 8.24 3.08
C ARG A 21 0.57 9.72 3.41
N GLN A 22 0.09 10.02 4.62
CA GLN A 22 -0.12 11.40 5.07
C GLN A 22 1.22 12.13 5.26
N ALA A 23 2.22 11.47 5.85
CA ALA A 23 3.57 12.01 6.00
C ALA A 23 4.21 12.30 4.63
N LEU A 24 4.13 11.36 3.68
CA LEU A 24 4.58 11.57 2.30
C LEU A 24 3.87 12.75 1.65
N SER A 25 2.54 12.85 1.77
CA SER A 25 1.77 13.95 1.18
C SER A 25 2.24 15.31 1.73
N ALA A 26 2.41 15.43 3.05
CA ALA A 26 2.90 16.65 3.70
C ALA A 26 4.34 16.99 3.28
N ALA A 27 5.22 15.98 3.19
CA ALA A 27 6.58 16.17 2.72
C ALA A 27 6.63 16.67 1.27
N LEU A 28 5.79 16.10 0.39
CA LEU A 28 5.64 16.55 -0.99
C LEU A 28 5.07 17.98 -1.06
N GLU A 29 4.09 18.34 -0.23
CA GLU A 29 3.56 19.72 -0.20
C GLU A 29 4.64 20.74 0.18
N ASN A 30 5.46 20.42 1.19
CA ASN A 30 6.60 21.26 1.56
C ASN A 30 7.65 21.30 0.42
N GLY A 31 7.90 20.13 -0.18
CA GLY A 31 8.97 19.87 -1.14
C GLY A 31 10.35 19.91 -0.49
N ALA A 32 11.27 19.10 -0.99
CA ALA A 32 12.64 19.07 -0.48
C ALA A 32 13.36 20.40 -0.76
N ARG A 33 13.08 21.06 -1.90
CA ARG A 33 13.71 22.36 -2.29
C ARG A 33 15.25 22.33 -2.19
N GLY A 34 15.85 21.18 -2.50
CA GLY A 34 17.29 20.95 -2.38
C GLY A 34 17.79 20.58 -0.97
N ASN A 35 16.90 20.44 0.01
CA ASN A 35 17.25 20.00 1.37
C ASN A 35 17.58 18.49 1.37
N PRO A 36 18.84 18.10 1.63
CA PRO A 36 19.24 16.70 1.65
C PRO A 36 18.63 15.90 2.80
N ALA A 37 18.09 16.56 3.83
CA ALA A 37 17.42 15.88 4.95
C ALA A 37 16.17 15.09 4.54
N TYR A 38 15.59 15.37 3.36
CA TYR A 38 14.47 14.61 2.81
C TYR A 38 14.88 13.27 2.23
N LEU A 39 16.17 13.06 1.92
CA LEU A 39 16.64 11.86 1.23
C LEU A 39 16.42 10.58 2.06
N PRO A 40 16.81 10.50 3.35
CA PRO A 40 16.57 9.31 4.17
C PRO A 40 15.06 9.03 4.34
N PHE A 41 14.26 10.08 4.50
CA PHE A 41 12.81 9.98 4.61
C PHE A 41 12.17 9.39 3.35
N TYR A 42 12.47 9.92 2.17
CA TYR A 42 11.93 9.44 0.92
C TYR A 42 12.34 8.00 0.59
N ILE A 43 13.55 7.60 0.99
CA ILE A 43 13.98 6.21 0.87
C ILE A 43 13.13 5.30 1.79
N ALA A 44 13.02 5.66 3.06
CA ALA A 44 12.22 4.89 4.03
C ALA A 44 10.74 4.81 3.64
N GLU A 45 10.15 5.90 3.14
CA GLU A 45 8.80 5.95 2.58
C GLU A 45 8.62 4.95 1.43
N GLY A 46 9.55 4.95 0.46
CA GLY A 46 9.50 4.02 -0.66
C GLY A 46 9.61 2.56 -0.22
N ASP A 47 10.45 2.26 0.77
CA ASP A 47 10.60 0.91 1.34
C ASP A 47 9.34 0.42 2.04
N TYR A 48 8.75 1.27 2.88
CA TYR A 48 7.49 0.95 3.53
C TYR A 48 6.37 0.71 2.52
N ILE A 49 6.22 1.62 1.53
CA ILE A 49 5.16 1.53 0.52
C ILE A 49 5.34 0.26 -0.32
N GLU A 50 6.56 -0.09 -0.72
CA GLU A 50 6.84 -1.34 -1.43
C GLU A 50 6.35 -2.56 -0.62
N ALA A 51 6.78 -2.68 0.64
CA ALA A 51 6.43 -3.82 1.48
C ALA A 51 4.91 -3.92 1.70
N ALA A 52 4.28 -2.83 2.12
CA ALA A 52 2.85 -2.80 2.42
C ALA A 52 1.99 -3.07 1.17
N MET A 53 2.35 -2.48 0.03
CA MET A 53 1.56 -2.60 -1.19
C MET A 53 1.77 -3.93 -1.90
N HIS A 54 2.96 -4.53 -1.79
CA HIS A 54 3.19 -5.89 -2.28
C HIS A 54 2.30 -6.89 -1.53
N ARG A 55 2.24 -6.79 -0.20
CA ARG A 55 1.38 -7.66 0.62
C ARG A 55 -0.10 -7.49 0.28
N LEU A 56 -0.58 -6.24 0.19
CA LEU A 56 -1.97 -5.94 -0.19
C LEU A 56 -2.30 -6.43 -1.60
N HIS A 57 -1.34 -6.36 -2.52
CA HIS A 57 -1.52 -6.89 -3.87
C HIS A 57 -1.70 -8.42 -3.86
N ILE A 58 -0.84 -9.15 -3.13
CA ILE A 58 -0.98 -10.62 -2.97
C ILE A 58 -2.35 -10.98 -2.39
N GLN A 59 -2.79 -10.21 -1.39
CA GLN A 59 -4.10 -10.38 -0.76
C GLN A 59 -5.25 -10.22 -1.77
N ASP A 60 -5.23 -9.15 -2.58
CA ASP A 60 -6.28 -8.88 -3.58
C ASP A 60 -6.25 -9.90 -4.74
N VAL A 61 -5.07 -10.35 -5.19
CA VAL A 61 -4.94 -11.44 -6.18
C VAL A 61 -5.58 -12.72 -5.64
N ARG A 62 -5.22 -13.11 -4.42
CA ARG A 62 -5.77 -14.31 -3.76
C ARG A 62 -7.29 -14.22 -3.61
N MET A 63 -7.82 -13.04 -3.26
CA MET A 63 -9.27 -12.82 -3.21
C MET A 63 -9.94 -13.09 -4.57
N GLY A 64 -9.38 -12.53 -5.65
CA GLY A 64 -9.90 -12.75 -7.01
C GLY A 64 -9.86 -14.22 -7.43
N GLU A 65 -8.76 -14.93 -7.16
CA GLU A 65 -8.60 -16.36 -7.44
C GLU A 65 -9.62 -17.21 -6.66
N MET A 66 -9.80 -16.92 -5.37
CA MET A 66 -10.77 -17.62 -4.53
C MET A 66 -12.21 -17.40 -5.03
N ILE A 67 -12.58 -16.17 -5.41
CA ILE A 67 -13.90 -15.88 -5.97
C ILE A 67 -14.12 -16.68 -7.26
N ARG A 68 -13.16 -16.65 -8.19
CA ARG A 68 -13.23 -17.44 -9.44
C ARG A 68 -13.41 -18.94 -9.15
N SER A 69 -12.65 -19.48 -8.20
CA SER A 69 -12.75 -20.89 -7.81
C SER A 69 -14.11 -21.26 -7.22
N ARG A 70 -14.78 -20.34 -6.51
CA ARG A 70 -16.08 -20.60 -5.86
C ARG A 70 -17.26 -20.50 -6.84
N LEU A 71 -17.18 -19.58 -7.80
CA LEU A 71 -18.24 -19.35 -8.78
C LEU A 71 -18.17 -20.31 -9.97
N GLY A 72 -16.97 -20.85 -10.28
CA GLY A 72 -16.78 -21.76 -11.40
C GLY A 72 -16.89 -21.06 -12.76
N THR A 73 -17.13 -21.82 -13.83
CA THR A 73 -17.24 -21.29 -15.20
C THR A 73 -18.48 -21.87 -15.88
N PRO A 74 -19.30 -21.06 -16.58
CA PRO A 74 -19.12 -19.61 -16.81
C PRO A 74 -19.48 -18.74 -15.60
N LEU A 75 -18.89 -17.55 -15.54
CA LEU A 75 -19.26 -16.50 -14.57
C LEU A 75 -20.51 -15.75 -15.06
N ASP A 76 -21.34 -15.28 -14.13
CA ASP A 76 -22.36 -14.28 -14.46
C ASP A 76 -21.72 -12.93 -14.82
N ALA A 77 -22.48 -12.08 -15.53
CA ALA A 77 -21.95 -10.85 -16.10
C ALA A 77 -21.48 -9.83 -15.04
N ASP A 78 -22.09 -9.82 -13.86
CA ASP A 78 -21.74 -8.88 -12.80
C ASP A 78 -20.47 -9.35 -12.07
N ALA A 79 -20.35 -10.65 -11.81
CA ALA A 79 -19.15 -11.26 -11.27
C ALA A 79 -17.95 -11.10 -12.22
N GLN A 80 -18.16 -11.30 -13.52
CA GLN A 80 -17.13 -11.08 -14.53
C GLN A 80 -16.64 -9.62 -14.49
N ARG A 81 -17.56 -8.66 -14.52
CA ARG A 81 -17.21 -7.23 -14.48
C ARG A 81 -16.44 -6.86 -13.21
N ALA A 82 -16.89 -7.34 -12.05
CA ALA A 82 -16.21 -7.06 -10.77
C ALA A 82 -14.78 -7.61 -10.73
N LEU A 83 -14.54 -8.78 -11.34
CA LEU A 83 -13.21 -9.39 -11.44
C LEU A 83 -12.33 -8.67 -12.48
N ASP A 84 -12.87 -8.24 -13.61
CA ASP A 84 -12.15 -7.46 -14.61
C ASP A 84 -11.72 -6.08 -14.06
N ASP A 85 -12.60 -5.45 -13.29
CA ASP A 85 -12.31 -4.20 -12.59
C ASP A 85 -11.21 -4.39 -11.53
N LEU A 86 -11.24 -5.50 -10.79
CA LEU A 86 -10.18 -5.88 -9.84
C LEU A 86 -8.84 -6.02 -10.57
N ASP A 87 -8.78 -6.81 -11.64
CA ASP A 87 -7.56 -7.10 -12.38
C ASP A 87 -6.95 -5.82 -12.97
N THR A 88 -7.81 -4.97 -13.57
CA THR A 88 -7.40 -3.68 -14.12
C THR A 88 -6.77 -2.81 -13.04
N ARG A 89 -7.43 -2.67 -11.89
CA ARG A 89 -6.94 -1.88 -10.77
C ARG A 89 -5.64 -2.42 -10.21
N LEU A 90 -5.48 -3.75 -10.12
CA LEU A 90 -4.24 -4.37 -9.66
C LEU A 90 -3.07 -4.11 -10.61
N GLY A 91 -3.31 -4.25 -11.92
CA GLY A 91 -2.30 -3.97 -12.94
C GLY A 91 -1.84 -2.51 -12.95
N GLU A 92 -2.80 -1.58 -12.88
CA GLU A 92 -2.51 -0.14 -12.85
C GLU A 92 -1.77 0.25 -11.56
N ASN A 93 -2.20 -0.24 -10.39
CA ASN A 93 -1.51 0.01 -9.13
C ASN A 93 -0.07 -0.50 -9.15
N GLN A 94 0.17 -1.72 -9.66
CA GLN A 94 1.52 -2.25 -9.79
C GLN A 94 2.40 -1.40 -10.71
N ARG A 95 1.85 -0.85 -11.80
CA ARG A 95 2.61 0.04 -12.70
C ARG A 95 3.07 1.30 -11.98
N HIS A 96 2.18 1.94 -11.22
CA HIS A 96 2.53 3.12 -10.43
C HIS A 96 3.51 2.79 -9.30
N LEU A 97 3.35 1.65 -8.63
CA LEU A 97 4.27 1.19 -7.59
C LEU A 97 5.68 0.91 -8.12
N ARG A 98 5.81 0.25 -9.28
CA ARG A 98 7.12 0.01 -9.92
C ARG A 98 7.83 1.31 -10.26
N ALA A 99 7.11 2.31 -10.76
CA ALA A 99 7.71 3.62 -11.02
C ALA A 99 8.25 4.26 -9.74
N LEU A 100 7.50 4.19 -8.64
CA LEU A 100 7.94 4.70 -7.33
C LEU A 100 9.20 3.99 -6.83
N ILE A 101 9.24 2.66 -6.93
CA ILE A 101 10.40 1.83 -6.55
C ILE A 101 11.65 2.22 -7.35
N VAL A 102 11.52 2.37 -8.67
CA VAL A 102 12.63 2.81 -9.53
C VAL A 102 13.13 4.20 -9.11
N ALA A 103 12.22 5.12 -8.81
CA ALA A 103 12.60 6.46 -8.37
C ALA A 103 13.28 6.45 -6.98
N ARG A 104 12.82 5.60 -6.05
CA ARG A 104 13.49 5.38 -4.75
C ARG A 104 14.89 4.81 -4.94
N ASP A 105 15.07 3.83 -5.82
CA ASP A 105 16.38 3.24 -6.04
C ASP A 105 17.34 4.24 -6.71
N ALA A 106 16.81 5.16 -7.53
CA ALA A 106 17.57 6.31 -8.02
C ALA A 106 17.99 7.26 -6.89
N LEU A 107 17.17 7.47 -5.85
CA LEU A 107 17.60 8.24 -4.66
C LEU A 107 18.80 7.60 -3.97
N ARG A 108 18.82 6.27 -3.84
CA ARG A 108 19.95 5.54 -3.25
C ARG A 108 21.22 5.68 -4.09
N ALA A 109 21.10 5.58 -5.41
CA ALA A 109 22.24 5.59 -6.32
C ALA A 109 22.77 7.00 -6.61
N GLN A 110 21.89 8.00 -6.68
CA GLN A 110 22.21 9.35 -7.19
C GLN A 110 22.04 10.44 -6.13
N GLY A 111 21.50 10.11 -4.95
CA GLY A 111 21.29 11.04 -3.85
C GLY A 111 20.39 12.22 -4.24
N ALA A 112 20.84 13.43 -3.90
CA ALA A 112 20.09 14.66 -4.08
C ALA A 112 19.68 14.94 -5.55
N ALA A 113 20.45 14.44 -6.53
CA ALA A 113 20.16 14.63 -7.95
C ALA A 113 18.84 13.97 -8.39
N ALA A 114 18.42 12.89 -7.72
CA ALA A 114 17.19 12.16 -8.04
C ALA A 114 15.95 12.66 -7.28
N VAL A 115 16.09 13.62 -6.36
CA VAL A 115 14.99 14.08 -5.49
C VAL A 115 13.81 14.63 -6.30
N GLY A 116 14.06 15.47 -7.30
CA GLY A 116 12.99 16.05 -8.12
C GLY A 116 12.17 14.99 -8.87
N GLU A 117 12.84 13.95 -9.38
CA GLU A 117 12.17 12.85 -10.07
C GLU A 117 11.36 11.98 -9.10
N PHE A 118 11.92 11.68 -7.93
CA PHE A 118 11.18 10.97 -6.88
C PHE A 118 9.90 11.72 -6.49
N GLU A 119 9.97 13.02 -6.21
CA GLU A 119 8.79 13.81 -5.82
C GLU A 119 7.72 13.80 -6.91
N ARG A 120 8.12 13.93 -8.18
CA ARG A 120 7.21 13.87 -9.33
C ARG A 120 6.48 12.52 -9.39
N VAL A 121 7.22 11.42 -9.26
CA VAL A 121 6.65 10.07 -9.30
C VAL A 121 5.79 9.79 -8.07
N ALA A 122 6.23 10.19 -6.88
CA ALA A 122 5.50 10.02 -5.63
C ALA A 122 4.16 10.79 -5.62
N ARG A 123 4.11 11.99 -6.21
CA ARG A 123 2.84 12.71 -6.42
C ARG A 123 1.91 11.96 -7.35
N ALA A 124 2.41 11.44 -8.47
CA ALA A 124 1.60 10.66 -9.41
C ALA A 124 1.06 9.38 -8.76
N TYR A 125 1.88 8.69 -7.97
CA TYR A 125 1.47 7.54 -7.18
C TYR A 125 0.37 7.92 -6.17
N THR A 126 0.60 8.94 -5.35
CA THR A 126 -0.36 9.39 -4.33
C THR A 126 -1.70 9.81 -4.93
N ALA A 127 -1.68 10.53 -6.05
CA ALA A 127 -2.89 10.93 -6.78
C ALA A 127 -3.66 9.71 -7.30
N TYR A 128 -2.96 8.73 -7.89
CA TYR A 128 -3.56 7.49 -8.34
C TYR A 128 -4.24 6.73 -7.20
N ILE A 129 -3.53 6.54 -6.07
CA ILE A 129 -4.07 5.82 -4.91
C ILE A 129 -5.31 6.51 -4.35
N THR A 130 -5.29 7.84 -4.24
CA THR A 130 -6.41 8.63 -3.72
C THR A 130 -7.64 8.53 -4.62
N ALA A 131 -7.45 8.55 -5.94
CA ALA A 131 -8.56 8.44 -6.89
C ALA A 131 -9.15 7.01 -6.98
N ASN A 132 -8.33 5.97 -6.81
CA ASN A 132 -8.71 4.61 -7.23
C ASN A 132 -8.85 3.58 -6.09
N MET A 133 -8.21 3.77 -4.93
CA MET A 133 -8.18 2.73 -3.89
C MET A 133 -9.28 2.82 -2.83
N GLY A 134 -10.24 3.75 -2.96
CA GLY A 134 -11.43 3.81 -2.09
C GLY A 134 -12.56 2.86 -2.50
N HIS A 135 -12.56 2.36 -3.75
CA HIS A 135 -13.70 1.67 -4.36
C HIS A 135 -13.43 0.17 -4.50
N HIS A 136 -13.68 -0.60 -3.43
CA HIS A 136 -13.64 -2.08 -3.45
C HIS A 136 -15.04 -2.72 -3.44
N GLY A 137 -16.11 -1.95 -3.71
CA GLY A 137 -17.50 -2.34 -3.43
C GLY A 137 -17.89 -3.72 -3.97
N ALA A 138 -17.95 -3.86 -5.29
CA ALA A 138 -18.48 -5.07 -5.92
C ALA A 138 -17.67 -6.35 -5.58
N ILE A 139 -16.34 -6.29 -5.61
CA ILE A 139 -15.51 -7.45 -5.30
C ILE A 139 -15.57 -7.83 -3.81
N THR A 140 -15.64 -6.84 -2.92
CA THR A 140 -15.79 -7.09 -1.47
C THR A 140 -17.15 -7.68 -1.16
N GLU A 141 -18.21 -7.23 -1.83
CA GLU A 141 -19.55 -7.79 -1.69
C GLU A 141 -19.60 -9.26 -2.16
N LEU A 142 -18.92 -9.59 -3.25
CA LEU A 142 -18.78 -10.98 -3.69
C LEU A 142 -18.03 -11.82 -2.64
N ALA A 143 -16.90 -11.33 -2.14
CA ALA A 143 -16.15 -12.00 -1.08
C ALA A 143 -17.01 -12.21 0.17
N GLN A 144 -17.78 -11.21 0.60
CA GLN A 144 -18.66 -11.31 1.78
C GLN A 144 -19.74 -12.40 1.64
N LYS A 145 -20.25 -12.61 0.42
CA LYS A 145 -21.25 -13.66 0.16
C LYS A 145 -20.64 -15.06 0.09
N LEU A 146 -19.39 -15.17 -0.35
CA LEU A 146 -18.75 -16.45 -0.68
C LEU A 146 -17.83 -16.98 0.42
N PHE A 147 -17.24 -16.10 1.23
CA PHE A 147 -16.13 -16.47 2.13
C PHE A 147 -16.63 -16.73 3.55
N SER A 148 -16.18 -17.86 4.11
CA SER A 148 -16.22 -18.13 5.55
C SER A 148 -15.17 -17.32 6.31
N ILE A 149 -15.20 -17.36 7.64
CA ILE A 149 -14.16 -16.71 8.48
C ILE A 149 -12.77 -17.31 8.20
N ASP A 150 -12.69 -18.60 7.92
CA ASP A 150 -11.43 -19.27 7.60
C ASP A 150 -10.90 -18.82 6.24
N ASP A 151 -11.78 -18.61 5.26
CA ASP A 151 -11.42 -18.01 3.97
C ASP A 151 -10.87 -16.59 4.15
N TRP A 152 -11.49 -15.77 5.01
CA TRP A 152 -10.98 -14.43 5.32
C TRP A 152 -9.60 -14.47 5.98
N THR A 153 -9.36 -15.45 6.85
CA THR A 153 -8.07 -15.65 7.53
C THR A 153 -6.99 -16.07 6.55
N TYR A 154 -7.29 -17.08 5.73
CA TYR A 154 -6.42 -17.55 4.67
C TYR A 154 -6.11 -16.44 3.64
N MET A 155 -7.14 -15.70 3.22
CA MET A 155 -7.01 -14.62 2.26
C MET A 155 -6.13 -13.48 2.78
N ALA A 156 -6.34 -13.05 4.04
CA ALA A 156 -5.54 -11.99 4.66
C ALA A 156 -4.05 -12.35 4.73
N GLY A 157 -3.72 -13.64 4.93
CA GLY A 157 -2.36 -14.15 4.77
C GLY A 157 -1.30 -13.54 5.69
N VAL A 158 -1.72 -12.92 6.80
CA VAL A 158 -0.84 -12.15 7.69
C VAL A 158 0.09 -13.08 8.46
N THR A 159 1.40 -12.96 8.24
CA THR A 159 2.43 -13.66 9.02
C THR A 159 3.07 -12.76 10.08
N GLU A 160 3.67 -13.34 11.12
CA GLU A 160 4.43 -12.56 12.13
C GLU A 160 5.65 -11.88 11.53
N ALA A 161 6.33 -12.52 10.58
CA ALA A 161 7.51 -11.96 9.92
C ALA A 161 7.16 -10.70 9.12
N GLU A 162 6.07 -10.73 8.34
CA GLU A 162 5.60 -9.56 7.59
C GLU A 162 5.15 -8.42 8.52
N MET A 163 4.47 -8.74 9.62
CA MET A 163 4.05 -7.72 10.59
C MET A 163 5.24 -7.07 11.32
N SER A 164 6.28 -7.85 11.60
CA SER A 164 7.49 -7.34 12.24
C SER A 164 8.25 -6.44 11.26
N LEU A 165 8.43 -6.87 10.01
CA LEU A 165 9.05 -6.08 8.97
C LEU A 165 8.28 -4.77 8.70
N GLU A 166 6.95 -4.84 8.59
CA GLU A 166 6.13 -3.63 8.37
C GLU A 166 6.22 -2.65 9.54
N GLN A 167 6.27 -3.14 10.78
CA GLN A 167 6.49 -2.28 11.95
C GLN A 167 7.88 -1.64 11.94
N GLU A 168 8.94 -2.39 11.62
CA GLU A 168 10.29 -1.86 11.52
C GLU A 168 10.40 -0.76 10.46
N LEU A 169 9.80 -0.99 9.29
CA LEU A 169 9.75 0.01 8.20
C LEU A 169 8.93 1.23 8.61
N TYR A 170 7.82 1.05 9.33
CA TYR A 170 7.04 2.15 9.86
C TYR A 170 7.87 3.03 10.79
N ASP A 171 8.58 2.41 11.74
CA ASP A 171 9.41 3.12 12.70
C ASP A 171 10.56 3.86 11.99
N GLN A 172 11.14 3.29 10.93
CA GLN A 172 12.17 3.92 10.11
C GLN A 172 11.66 5.19 9.40
N VAL A 173 10.44 5.17 8.84
CA VAL A 173 9.83 6.35 8.20
C VAL A 173 9.77 7.51 9.19
N PHE A 174 9.25 7.27 10.39
CA PHE A 174 9.05 8.34 11.38
C PHE A 174 10.34 8.75 12.09
N ALA A 175 11.32 7.85 12.22
CA ALA A 175 12.67 8.21 12.66
C ALA A 175 13.40 9.12 11.65
N ALA A 176 13.07 9.00 10.36
CA ALA A 176 13.67 9.78 9.29
C ALA A 176 12.92 11.09 8.96
N LEU A 177 11.82 11.40 9.66
CA LEU A 177 10.93 12.51 9.31
C LEU A 177 11.69 13.86 9.27
N PRO A 178 11.66 14.59 8.14
CA PRO A 178 12.41 15.83 8.00
C PRO A 178 11.76 16.95 8.82
N ALA A 179 12.58 17.86 9.32
CA ALA A 179 12.10 19.02 10.08
C ALA A 179 11.07 19.83 9.26
N GLY A 180 9.95 20.17 9.90
CA GLY A 180 8.84 20.89 9.25
C GLY A 180 7.78 19.99 8.60
N VAL A 181 8.00 18.68 8.53
CA VAL A 181 6.94 17.70 8.23
C VAL A 181 6.39 17.18 9.55
N THR A 182 5.11 17.40 9.83
CA THR A 182 4.45 16.88 11.04
C THR A 182 3.97 15.46 10.80
N ALA A 183 4.30 14.55 11.73
CA ALA A 183 3.67 13.24 11.77
C ALA A 183 2.14 13.42 11.98
N PRO A 184 1.31 12.58 11.35
CA PRO A 184 -0.11 12.61 11.61
C PRO A 184 -0.36 12.26 13.09
N THR A 185 -1.18 13.06 13.76
CA THR A 185 -1.68 12.73 15.10
C THR A 185 -2.41 11.39 15.03
N GLU A 186 -2.04 10.45 15.90
CA GLU A 186 -2.78 9.20 16.06
C GLU A 186 -4.26 9.55 16.31
N ALA A 187 -5.13 9.05 15.44
CA ALA A 187 -6.59 9.14 15.58
C ALA A 187 -7.13 7.87 16.23
#